data_AF-D3PBU3-F1
#
_entry.id   AF-D3PBU3-F1
#
_cell.length_a   1.000
_cell.length_b   1.000
_cell.length_c   1.000
_cell.angle_alpha   90.00
_cell.angle_beta   90.00
_cell.angle_gamma   90.00
#
_symmetry.space_group_name_H-M   'P 1'
#
loop_
_entity.id
_entity.type
_entity.pdbx_description
1 polymer ?
#
loop_
_entity_poly.entity_id
_entity_poly.type
_entity_poly.pdbx_seq_one_letter_code
_entity_poly.pdbx_strand_id
1 'polypeptide(L)'
;MPKNSFLIVAENLLKFLDELLVMEMNEDFYLKIEMYQNFLNQLLQIVNKFDSMDEESKSILMEINDKNNALLERLKKAQAEIKSGIQKTNKKEKLKKYYS
;
A
#
# COMPACT_ATOMS: atom_id res chain seq x y z
N MET A 1 21.83 4.83 22.00
CA MET A 1 22.09 5.72 20.84
C MET A 1 20.75 6.29 20.38
N PRO A 2 20.67 7.57 19.97
CA PRO A 2 19.45 8.10 19.34
C PRO A 2 19.15 7.32 18.05
N LYS A 3 17.88 6.96 17.80
CA LYS A 3 17.48 6.33 16.54
C LYS A 3 17.73 7.32 15.39
N ASN A 4 18.42 6.88 14.35
CA ASN A 4 18.63 7.68 13.14
C ASN A 4 17.27 7.99 12.48
N SER A 5 17.12 9.18 11.88
CA SER A 5 15.92 9.60 11.14
C SER A 5 15.47 8.56 10.11
N PHE A 6 16.41 7.85 9.47
CA PHE A 6 16.09 6.71 8.59
C PHE A 6 15.25 5.64 9.30
N LEU A 7 15.71 5.14 10.46
CA LEU A 7 15.04 4.08 11.20
C LEU A 7 13.65 4.51 11.66
N ILE A 8 13.51 5.76 12.12
CA ILE A 8 12.20 6.29 12.56
C ILE A 8 11.20 6.30 11.40
N VAL A 9 11.62 6.74 10.21
CA VAL A 9 10.74 6.78 9.03
C VAL A 9 10.43 5.38 8.53
N ALA A 10 11.42 4.49 8.49
CA ALA A 10 11.27 3.12 8.03
C ALA A 10 10.34 2.29 8.95
N GLU A 11 10.50 2.40 10.27
CA GLU A 11 9.63 1.71 11.25
C GLU A 11 8.17 2.18 11.12
N ASN A 12 7.95 3.48 10.94
CA ASN A 12 6.60 4.00 10.71
C ASN A 12 6.00 3.48 9.40
N LEU A 13 6.80 3.40 8.33
CA LEU A 13 6.35 2.83 7.05
C LEU A 13 5.97 1.36 7.18
N LEU A 14 6.79 0.55 7.85
CA LEU A 14 6.47 -0.86 8.11
C LEU A 14 5.17 -0.99 8.89
N LYS A 15 4.98 -0.18 9.93
CA LYS A 15 3.74 -0.16 10.71
C LYS A 15 2.53 0.22 9.84
N PHE A 16 2.65 1.25 9.00
CA PHE A 16 1.57 1.62 8.09
C PHE A 16 1.25 0.49 7.12
N LEU A 17 2.26 -0.19 6.58
CA LEU A 17 2.07 -1.31 5.66
C LEU A 17 1.38 -2.49 6.33
N ASP A 18 1.78 -2.84 7.55
CA ASP A 18 1.11 -3.91 8.31
C ASP A 18 -0.36 -3.59 8.55
N GLU A 19 -0.66 -2.36 8.94
CA GLU A 19 -2.03 -1.90 9.13
C GLU A 19 -2.81 -1.89 7.80
N LEU A 20 -2.21 -1.39 6.72
CA LEU A 20 -2.81 -1.34 5.39
C LEU A 20 -3.03 -2.73 4.78
N LEU A 21 -2.28 -3.75 5.17
CA LEU A 21 -2.47 -5.10 4.65
C LEU A 21 -3.72 -5.78 5.21
N VAL A 22 -4.13 -5.42 6.44
CA VAL A 22 -5.26 -6.05 7.14
C VAL A 22 -6.51 -5.17 7.20
N MET A 23 -6.37 -3.85 7.11
CA MET A 23 -7.46 -2.89 7.22
C MET A 23 -8.46 -2.99 6.06
N GLU A 24 -9.76 -2.85 6.34
CA GLU A 24 -10.80 -2.79 5.30
C GLU A 24 -10.61 -1.58 4.37
N MET A 25 -10.94 -1.73 3.08
CA MET A 25 -10.80 -0.66 2.08
C MET A 25 -11.97 0.33 2.17
N ASN A 26 -11.90 1.22 3.15
CA ASN A 26 -12.85 2.30 3.40
C ASN A 26 -12.17 3.69 3.33
N GLU A 27 -12.85 4.76 3.72
CA GLU A 27 -12.28 6.12 3.70
C GLU A 27 -10.98 6.24 4.52
N ASP A 28 -10.94 5.63 5.70
CA ASP A 28 -9.76 5.63 6.58
C ASP A 28 -8.56 4.92 5.93
N PHE A 29 -8.81 3.86 5.14
CA PHE A 29 -7.76 3.20 4.36
C PHE A 29 -7.12 4.17 3.36
N TYR A 30 -7.92 4.97 2.63
CA TYR A 30 -7.39 5.93 1.67
C TYR A 30 -6.63 7.06 2.35
N LEU A 31 -7.13 7.59 3.48
CA LEU A 31 -6.39 8.56 4.28
C LEU A 31 -5.03 8.01 4.74
N LYS A 32 -4.99 6.74 5.15
CA LYS A 32 -3.76 6.08 5.56
C LYS A 32 -2.80 5.82 4.39
N ILE A 33 -3.31 5.58 3.18
CA ILE A 33 -2.50 5.51 1.95
C ILE A 33 -1.81 6.85 1.68
N GLU A 34 -2.51 7.97 1.82
CA GLU A 34 -1.91 9.32 1.65
C GLU A 34 -0.80 9.57 2.68
N MET A 35 -1.04 9.19 3.94
CA MET A 35 0.00 9.27 4.98
C MET A 35 1.21 8.39 4.63
N TYR A 36 0.98 7.14 4.23
CA TYR A 36 2.03 6.22 3.79
C TYR A 36 2.86 6.82 2.62
N GLN A 37 2.21 7.42 1.63
CA GLN A 37 2.90 8.05 0.50
C GLN A 37 3.80 9.21 0.95
N ASN A 38 3.34 10.02 1.91
CA ASN A 38 4.15 11.10 2.48
C ASN A 38 5.41 10.57 3.17
N PHE A 39 5.29 9.50 3.97
CA PHE A 39 6.46 8.87 4.61
C PHE A 39 7.38 8.17 3.61
N LEU A 40 6.83 7.57 2.55
CA LEU A 40 7.63 6.93 1.50
C LEU A 40 8.50 7.96 0.78
N ASN A 41 7.93 9.12 0.47
CA ASN A 41 8.68 10.24 -0.12
C ASN A 41 9.80 10.73 0.81
N GLN A 42 9.55 10.80 2.13
CA GLN A 42 10.59 11.15 3.10
C GLN A 42 11.71 10.09 3.13
N LEU A 43 11.35 8.80 3.12
CA LEU A 43 12.32 7.71 3.09
C LEU A 43 13.21 7.80 1.85
N LEU A 44 12.62 8.02 0.67
CA LEU A 44 13.37 8.18 -0.58
C LEU A 44 14.34 9.38 -0.51
N GLN A 45 13.92 10.51 0.07
CA GLN A 45 14.80 11.66 0.26
C GLN A 45 15.96 11.38 1.22
N ILE A 46 15.76 10.55 2.24
CA ILE A 46 16.81 10.15 3.18
C ILE A 46 17.78 9.19 2.48
N VAL A 47 17.25 8.16 1.83
CA VAL A 47 18.02 7.15 1.10
C VAL A 47 18.89 7.77 0.02
N ASN A 48 18.38 8.76 -0.72
CA ASN A 48 19.15 9.45 -1.77
C ASN A 48 20.37 10.23 -1.24
N LYS A 49 20.45 10.47 0.08
CA LYS A 49 21.59 11.15 0.73
C LYS A 49 22.59 10.17 1.33
N PHE A 50 22.34 8.86 1.24
CA PHE A 50 23.25 7.86 1.78
C PHE A 50 24.30 7.52 0.72
N ASP A 51 25.56 7.79 1.04
CA ASP A 51 26.71 7.36 0.21
C ASP A 51 26.88 5.84 0.25
N SER A 52 26.47 5.20 1.35
CA SER A 52 26.45 3.76 1.53
C SER A 52 25.43 3.36 2.60
N MET A 53 24.83 2.17 2.46
CA MET A 53 23.94 1.57 3.46
C MET A 53 24.61 0.37 4.14
N ASP A 54 24.44 0.28 5.45
CA ASP A 54 24.72 -0.94 6.20
C ASP A 54 23.70 -2.05 5.90
N GLU A 55 24.02 -3.28 6.31
CA GLU A 55 23.19 -4.46 6.06
C GLU A 55 21.84 -4.40 6.79
N GLU A 56 21.78 -3.76 7.96
CA GLU A 56 20.53 -3.58 8.70
C GLU A 56 19.55 -2.69 7.91
N SER A 57 20.02 -1.56 7.40
CA SER A 57 19.24 -0.62 6.60
C SER A 57 18.77 -1.27 5.29
N LYS A 58 19.62 -2.07 4.64
CA LYS A 58 19.23 -2.84 3.45
C LYS A 58 18.14 -3.87 3.78
N SER A 59 18.29 -4.60 4.88
CA SER A 59 17.31 -5.58 5.34
C SER A 59 15.94 -4.93 5.56
N ILE A 60 15.90 -3.77 6.21
CA ILE A 60 14.67 -3.01 6.44
C ILE A 60 14.04 -2.54 5.12
N LEU A 61 14.84 -2.03 4.16
CA LEU A 61 14.33 -1.62 2.86
C LEU A 61 13.77 -2.79 2.05
N MET A 62 14.39 -3.96 2.13
CA MET A 62 13.86 -5.18 1.52
C MET A 62 12.50 -5.56 2.12
N GLU A 63 12.37 -5.50 3.45
CA GLU A 63 11.09 -5.78 4.11
C GLU A 63 9.99 -4.79 3.69
N ILE A 64 10.31 -3.49 3.61
CA ILE A 64 9.40 -2.46 3.10
C ILE A 64 8.96 -2.80 1.66
N ASN A 65 9.90 -3.18 0.81
CA ASN A 65 9.60 -3.54 -0.57
C ASN A 65 8.70 -4.77 -0.68
N ASP A 66 8.95 -5.81 0.12
CA ASP A 66 8.13 -7.03 0.13
C ASP A 66 6.70 -6.74 0.58
N LYS A 67 6.52 -5.94 1.63
CA LYS A 67 5.19 -5.51 2.09
C LYS A 67 4.49 -4.59 1.08
N ASN A 68 5.22 -3.72 0.39
CA ASN A 68 4.66 -2.91 -0.71
C ASN A 68 4.11 -3.79 -1.82
N ASN A 69 4.85 -4.83 -2.21
CA ASN A 69 4.41 -5.77 -3.23
C ASN A 69 3.17 -6.55 -2.78
N ALA A 70 3.11 -6.95 -1.50
CA ALA A 70 1.91 -7.58 -0.95
C ALA A 70 0.69 -6.65 -1.00
N LEU A 71 0.87 -5.37 -0.66
CA LEU A 71 -0.21 -4.37 -0.74
C LEU A 71 -0.67 -4.14 -2.18
N LEU A 72 0.28 -4.09 -3.12
CA LEU A 72 -0.03 -3.96 -4.55
C LEU A 72 -0.87 -5.14 -5.06
N GLU A 73 -0.50 -6.37 -4.72
CA GLU A 73 -1.28 -7.55 -5.13
C GLU A 73 -2.67 -7.57 -4.51
N ARG A 74 -2.80 -7.13 -3.24
CA ARG A 74 -4.10 -6.94 -2.60
C ARG A 74 -4.98 -5.95 -3.36
N LEU A 75 -4.43 -4.80 -3.75
CA LEU A 75 -5.16 -3.76 -4.49
C LEU A 75 -5.57 -4.24 -5.89
N LYS A 76 -4.70 -4.95 -6.60
CA LYS A 76 -5.03 -5.57 -7.91
C LYS A 76 -6.19 -6.55 -7.80
N LYS A 77 -6.20 -7.39 -6.74
CA LYS A 77 -7.29 -8.34 -6.49
C LYS A 77 -8.62 -7.60 -6.26
N ALA A 78 -8.62 -6.57 -5.40
CA ALA A 78 -9.81 -5.76 -5.15
C ALA A 78 -10.33 -5.09 -6.44
N GLN A 79 -9.43 -4.55 -7.27
CA GLN A 79 -9.79 -3.96 -8.56
C GLN A 79 -10.47 -4.98 -9.49
N ALA A 80 -9.93 -6.21 -9.55
CA ALA A 80 -10.51 -7.28 -10.36
C ALA A 80 -11.91 -7.70 -9.87
N GLU A 81 -12.11 -7.77 -8.55
CA GLU A 81 -13.40 -8.09 -7.93
C GLU A 81 -14.45 -7.00 -8.23
N ILE A 82 -14.10 -5.73 -8.09
CA ILE A 82 -14.96 -4.59 -8.45
C ILE A 82 -15.36 -4.66 -9.93
N LYS A 83 -14.40 -4.88 -10.82
CA LYS A 83 -14.65 -5.02 -12.27
C LYS A 83 -15.63 -6.16 -12.57
N SER A 84 -15.45 -7.31 -11.91
CA SER A 84 -16.34 -8.46 -12.02
C SER A 84 -17.75 -8.15 -11.50
N GLY A 85 -17.85 -7.47 -10.35
CA GLY A 85 -19.11 -7.01 -9.76
C GLY A 85 -19.90 -6.10 -10.70
N ILE A 86 -19.25 -5.08 -11.26
CA ILE A 86 -19.84 -4.15 -12.23
C ILE A 86 -20.36 -4.90 -13.47
N GLN A 87 -19.57 -5.84 -14.02
CA GLN A 87 -19.99 -6.65 -15.17
C GLN A 87 -21.23 -7.50 -14.87
N LYS A 88 -21.30 -8.10 -13.67
CA LYS A 88 -22.47 -8.89 -13.23
C LYS A 88 -23.72 -8.01 -13.10
N THR A 89 -23.58 -6.84 -12.47
CA THR A 89 -24.69 -5.87 -12.33
C THR A 89 -25.18 -5.40 -13.70
N ASN A 90 -24.29 -5.02 -14.59
CA ASN A 90 -24.66 -4.59 -15.95
C ASN A 90 -25.36 -5.70 -16.75
N LYS A 91 -24.95 -6.97 -16.59
CA LYS A 91 -25.65 -8.11 -17.19
C LYS A 91 -27.07 -8.26 -16.63
N LYS A 92 -27.23 -8.16 -15.31
CA LYS A 92 -28.55 -8.21 -14.66
C LYS A 92 -29.47 -7.10 -15.14
N GLU A 93 -28.98 -5.87 -15.21
CA GLU A 93 -29.76 -4.72 -15.68
C GLU A 93 -30.13 -4.82 -17.17
N LYS A 94 -29.22 -5.32 -18.02
CA LYS A 94 -29.55 -5.61 -19.42
C LYS A 94 -30.65 -6.67 -19.54
N LEU A 95 -30.57 -7.76 -18.80
CA LEU A 95 -31.60 -8.80 -18.82
C LEU A 95 -32.96 -8.26 -18.39
N LYS A 96 -33.03 -7.46 -17.31
CA LYS A 96 -34.29 -6.82 -16.90
C LYS A 96 -34.95 -6.03 -18.04
N LYS A 97 -34.17 -5.28 -18.82
CA LYS A 97 -34.68 -4.51 -19.98
C LYS A 97 -35.23 -5.37 -21.12
N TYR A 98 -34.79 -6.63 -21.27
CA TYR A 98 -35.33 -7.54 -22.28
C TYR A 98 -36.63 -8.22 -21.85
N TYR A 99 -36.86 -8.31 -20.53
CA TYR A 99 -38.04 -8.96 -19.95
C TYR A 99 -39.07 -7.96 -19.36
N SER A 100 -38.82 -6.65 -19.50
CA SER A 100 -39.77 -5.57 -19.17
C SER A 100 -40.33 -4.97 -20.45
#